data_AF-A0A822AQ33-F1
#
_entry.id   AF-A0A822AQ33-F1
#
_cell.length_a   1.000
_cell.length_b   1.000
_cell.length_c   1.000
_cell.angle_alpha   90.00
_cell.angle_beta   90.00
_cell.angle_gamma   90.00
#
_symmetry.space_group_name_H-M   'P 1'
#
loop_
_entity.id
_entity.type
_entity.pdbx_description
1 polymer ?
#
loop_
_entity_poly.entity_id
_entity_poly.type
_entity_poly.pdbx_seq_one_letter_code
_entity_poly.pdbx_strand_id
1 'polypeptide(L)'
;YCDIVPTPRNKWTPSKRYVEHDIVFIIYTGAPFYQTRALATRDTWLSRVTHKYFFSSTPYPSLPITVIQGAGENYMSNMKKLYEGMKIAYQEHNQTAKFYFLAGCDTFVNVPHLLKRLDEYNHTKALVIGGHPFGHTCYKKKNQTISGVTYPSGGAGFFLSAALMEMMYPKIDLFFQDDWPNENVPYSDVALNCFAASLGVQPSFVPGFWAFTPEETVTLDGLVKFHADREPNSFHYVSPTSMYILDEFYVFQHIDRLANDKNLNELVKFTRQFVAAHYELLRIKTTECTLPPVQST
;
A
#
# COMPACT_ATOMS: atom_id res chain seq x y z
N TYR A 1 4.97 -19.80 -6.88
CA TYR A 1 5.39 -19.53 -5.48
C TYR A 1 6.80 -19.99 -5.19
N CYS A 2 7.19 -21.21 -5.56
CA CYS A 2 8.57 -21.68 -5.40
C CYS A 2 9.61 -20.80 -6.12
N ASP A 3 9.20 -20.10 -7.19
CA ASP A 3 10.04 -19.16 -7.94
C ASP A 3 10.04 -17.72 -7.37
N ILE A 4 9.28 -17.46 -6.30
CA ILE A 4 9.31 -16.15 -5.63
C ILE A 4 10.58 -16.08 -4.78
N VAL A 5 11.32 -14.97 -4.90
CA VAL A 5 12.58 -14.83 -4.17
C VAL A 5 12.34 -14.86 -2.67
N PRO A 6 12.96 -15.81 -1.94
CA PRO A 6 12.83 -15.87 -0.50
C PRO A 6 13.60 -14.72 0.15
N THR A 7 13.07 -14.22 1.27
CA THR A 7 13.88 -13.46 2.22
C THR A 7 15.16 -14.26 2.51
N PRO A 8 16.35 -13.64 2.54
CA PRO A 8 17.58 -14.33 2.88
C PRO A 8 17.42 -15.12 4.18
N ARG A 9 17.61 -16.45 4.10
CA ARG A 9 17.43 -17.36 5.24
C ARG A 9 18.37 -17.07 6.41
N ASN A 10 19.49 -16.39 6.14
CA ASN A 10 20.54 -16.07 7.11
C ASN A 10 20.96 -14.61 6.92
N LYS A 11 21.39 -13.95 8.00
CA LYS A 11 22.01 -12.61 7.96
C LYS A 11 21.13 -11.51 7.35
N TRP A 12 19.80 -11.70 7.31
CA TRP A 12 18.91 -10.62 6.91
C TRP A 12 18.91 -9.55 8.01
N THR A 13 19.02 -8.30 7.58
CA THR A 13 19.06 -7.14 8.47
C THR A 13 17.72 -6.42 8.41
N PRO A 14 17.04 -6.22 9.56
CA PRO A 14 15.85 -5.38 9.60
C PRO A 14 16.19 -3.92 9.29
N SER A 15 15.15 -3.13 9.02
CA SER A 15 15.29 -1.67 8.95
C SER A 15 15.96 -1.15 10.21
N LYS A 16 16.90 -0.23 10.02
CA LYS A 16 17.65 0.42 11.10
C LYS A 16 17.06 1.77 11.48
N ARG A 17 16.28 2.39 10.59
CA ARG A 17 15.81 3.77 10.76
C ARG A 17 14.32 3.88 11.01
N TYR A 18 13.55 2.92 10.50
CA TYR A 18 12.11 2.99 10.48
C TYR A 18 11.47 1.71 11.01
N VAL A 19 10.29 1.89 11.58
CA VAL A 19 9.45 0.83 12.13
C VAL A 19 8.02 1.03 11.62
N GLU A 20 7.17 0.00 11.72
CA GLU A 20 5.87 0.04 11.06
C GLU A 20 4.99 1.21 11.52
N HIS A 21 5.08 1.61 12.79
CA HIS A 21 4.35 2.75 13.34
C HIS A 21 4.89 4.13 12.88
N ASP A 22 5.98 4.17 12.11
CA ASP A 22 6.41 5.39 11.40
C ASP A 22 5.63 5.59 10.09
N ILE A 23 4.82 4.62 9.68
CA ILE A 23 4.12 4.60 8.40
C ILE A 23 2.62 4.58 8.63
N VAL A 24 1.89 5.42 7.90
CA VAL A 24 0.44 5.33 7.77
C VAL A 24 0.09 4.55 6.51
N PHE A 25 -0.53 3.38 6.67
CA PHE A 25 -0.95 2.53 5.57
C PHE A 25 -2.37 2.88 5.12
N ILE A 26 -2.49 3.44 3.93
CA ILE A 26 -3.73 3.92 3.34
C ILE A 26 -4.19 2.95 2.25
N ILE A 27 -5.30 2.26 2.52
CA ILE A 27 -5.89 1.30 1.59
C ILE A 27 -7.18 1.85 1.01
N TYR A 28 -7.22 1.99 -0.31
CA TYR A 28 -8.43 2.36 -1.03
C TYR A 28 -9.21 1.12 -1.45
N THR A 29 -10.52 1.11 -1.17
CA THR A 29 -11.39 -0.03 -1.48
C THR A 29 -12.83 0.40 -1.81
N GLY A 30 -13.66 -0.56 -2.19
CA GLY A 30 -15.08 -0.37 -2.48
C GLY A 30 -15.95 -1.49 -1.95
N ALA A 31 -17.23 -1.20 -1.71
CA ALA A 31 -18.19 -2.16 -1.15
C ALA A 31 -18.22 -3.55 -1.83
N PRO A 32 -18.14 -3.65 -3.18
CA PRO A 32 -18.06 -4.96 -3.86
C PRO A 32 -16.85 -5.81 -3.47
N PHE A 33 -15.81 -5.21 -2.89
CA PHE A 33 -14.55 -5.85 -2.54
C PHE A 33 -14.35 -6.08 -1.04
N TYR A 34 -15.30 -5.66 -0.20
CA TYR A 34 -15.20 -5.83 1.26
C TYR A 34 -14.99 -7.29 1.63
N GLN A 35 -15.92 -8.15 1.22
CA GLN A 35 -15.92 -9.57 1.56
C GLN A 35 -14.86 -10.41 0.84
N THR A 36 -14.05 -9.80 -0.03
CA THR A 36 -13.03 -10.50 -0.82
C THR A 36 -11.65 -9.90 -0.56
N ARG A 37 -11.29 -8.86 -1.31
CA ARG A 37 -9.94 -8.26 -1.36
C ARG A 37 -9.61 -7.51 -0.06
N ALA A 38 -10.55 -6.72 0.47
CA ALA A 38 -10.30 -5.91 1.66
C ALA A 38 -10.18 -6.75 2.93
N LEU A 39 -11.05 -7.75 3.13
CA LEU A 39 -10.88 -8.71 4.23
C LEU A 39 -9.56 -9.47 4.10
N ALA A 40 -9.19 -9.98 2.92
CA ALA A 40 -7.89 -10.64 2.74
C ALA A 40 -6.71 -9.71 3.08
N THR A 41 -6.76 -8.43 2.67
CA THR A 41 -5.75 -7.44 3.06
C THR A 41 -5.69 -7.24 4.58
N ARG A 42 -6.85 -7.06 5.24
CA ARG A 42 -6.96 -6.92 6.71
C ARG A 42 -6.38 -8.12 7.44
N ASP A 43 -6.71 -9.32 6.95
CA ASP A 43 -6.45 -10.60 7.61
C ASP A 43 -5.00 -11.06 7.46
N THR A 44 -4.31 -10.56 6.45
CA THR A 44 -2.93 -10.91 6.13
C THR A 44 -1.98 -9.81 6.60
N TRP A 45 -1.26 -9.17 5.69
CA TRP A 45 -0.16 -8.27 6.00
C TRP A 45 -0.57 -7.04 6.81
N LEU A 46 -1.79 -6.53 6.60
CA LEU A 46 -2.28 -5.34 7.29
C LEU A 46 -2.69 -5.64 8.75
N SER A 47 -2.87 -6.92 9.13
CA SER A 47 -3.18 -7.29 10.51
C SER A 47 -2.06 -6.89 11.48
N ARG A 48 -0.83 -6.80 10.99
CA ARG A 48 0.41 -6.57 11.77
C ARG A 48 0.92 -5.13 11.73
N VAL A 49 0.15 -4.20 11.17
CA VAL A 49 0.48 -2.76 11.21
C VAL A 49 -0.50 -2.00 12.09
N THR A 50 0.00 -0.93 12.73
CA THR A 50 -0.72 -0.13 13.73
C THR A 50 -1.55 0.96 13.07
N HIS A 51 -0.94 1.81 12.24
CA HIS A 51 -1.62 2.95 11.62
C HIS A 51 -2.14 2.55 10.23
N LYS A 52 -3.42 2.20 10.15
CA LYS A 52 -4.04 1.69 8.92
C LYS A 52 -5.45 2.24 8.71
N TYR A 53 -5.77 2.50 7.44
CA TYR A 53 -7.08 2.97 7.01
C TYR A 53 -7.58 2.16 5.84
N PHE A 54 -8.88 1.82 5.87
CA PHE A 54 -9.63 1.46 4.68
C PHE A 54 -10.55 2.63 4.33
N PHE A 55 -10.25 3.35 3.26
CA PHE A 55 -11.13 4.41 2.77
C PHE A 55 -12.11 3.86 1.75
N SER A 56 -13.39 4.11 2.00
CA SER A 56 -14.50 3.69 1.14
C SER A 56 -15.71 4.60 1.35
N SER A 57 -16.87 4.29 0.75
CA SER A 57 -18.05 5.16 0.83
C SER A 57 -19.18 4.60 1.68
N THR A 58 -19.10 3.33 2.06
CA THR A 58 -20.14 2.62 2.80
C THR A 58 -19.54 1.96 4.04
N PRO A 59 -20.16 2.07 5.24
CA PRO A 59 -19.66 1.38 6.41
C PRO A 59 -19.79 -0.14 6.22
N TYR A 60 -18.91 -0.91 6.85
CA TYR A 60 -19.01 -2.36 6.90
C TYR A 60 -18.62 -2.88 8.29
N PRO A 61 -19.49 -3.63 9.00
CA PRO A 61 -19.23 -3.99 10.40
C PRO A 61 -17.91 -4.72 10.65
N SER A 62 -17.44 -5.49 9.67
CA SER A 62 -16.25 -6.32 9.83
C SER A 62 -14.97 -5.62 9.37
N LEU A 63 -15.02 -4.48 8.69
CA LEU A 63 -13.83 -3.73 8.32
C LEU A 63 -13.86 -2.37 9.01
N PRO A 64 -12.73 -1.86 9.52
CA PRO A 64 -12.66 -0.50 10.04
C PRO A 64 -12.67 0.51 8.88
N ILE A 65 -13.79 0.59 8.16
CA ILE A 65 -13.98 1.50 7.04
C ILE A 65 -14.09 2.93 7.57
N THR A 66 -13.21 3.79 7.10
CA THR A 66 -13.39 5.24 7.20
C THR A 66 -14.19 5.72 6.00
N VAL A 67 -15.43 6.14 6.25
CA VAL A 67 -16.39 6.52 5.21
C VAL A 67 -16.10 7.92 4.69
N ILE A 68 -15.86 8.03 3.38
CA ILE A 68 -15.68 9.29 2.66
C ILE A 68 -17.04 9.80 2.20
N GLN A 69 -17.53 10.84 2.86
CA GLN A 69 -18.86 11.39 2.62
C GLN A 69 -19.02 11.92 1.19
N GLY A 70 -20.10 11.51 0.53
CA GLY A 70 -20.43 11.90 -0.84
C GLY A 70 -19.46 11.37 -1.90
N ALA A 71 -18.67 10.34 -1.60
CA ALA A 71 -18.07 9.47 -2.61
C ALA A 71 -19.05 8.32 -2.91
N GLY A 72 -19.00 7.76 -4.12
CA GLY A 72 -19.72 6.53 -4.48
C GLY A 72 -18.81 5.29 -4.42
N GLU A 73 -19.34 4.12 -4.76
CA GLU A 73 -18.60 2.84 -4.80
C GLU A 73 -18.07 2.47 -6.20
N ASN A 74 -18.09 3.44 -7.11
CA ASN A 74 -17.65 3.29 -8.49
C ASN A 74 -16.24 3.87 -8.73
N TYR A 75 -15.69 3.54 -9.90
CA TYR A 75 -14.35 3.99 -10.31
C TYR A 75 -14.21 5.51 -10.33
N MET A 76 -15.26 6.24 -10.73
CA MET A 76 -15.30 7.70 -10.77
C MET A 76 -15.07 8.35 -9.39
N SER A 77 -15.45 7.64 -8.33
CA SER A 77 -15.33 8.12 -6.95
C SER A 77 -13.94 7.89 -6.35
N ASN A 78 -13.05 7.15 -7.03
CA ASN A 78 -11.71 6.84 -6.53
C ASN A 78 -10.89 8.09 -6.24
N MET A 79 -11.06 9.15 -7.04
CA MET A 79 -10.32 10.40 -6.83
C MET A 79 -10.75 11.08 -5.52
N LYS A 80 -12.06 11.13 -5.26
CA LYS A 80 -12.59 11.69 -4.01
C LYS A 80 -12.15 10.89 -2.79
N LYS A 81 -12.18 9.56 -2.90
CA LYS A 81 -11.64 8.68 -1.85
C LYS A 81 -10.16 8.95 -1.61
N LEU A 82 -9.36 9.13 -2.68
CA LEU A 82 -7.93 9.43 -2.62
C LEU A 82 -7.65 10.67 -1.78
N TYR A 83 -8.13 11.84 -2.23
CA TYR A 83 -7.73 13.10 -1.61
C TYR A 83 -8.35 13.33 -0.23
N GLU A 84 -9.61 12.95 -0.01
CA GLU A 84 -10.21 13.07 1.33
C GLU A 84 -9.58 12.08 2.31
N GLY A 85 -9.29 10.86 1.87
CA GLY A 85 -8.58 9.88 2.69
C GLY A 85 -7.18 10.35 3.08
N MET A 86 -6.45 10.97 2.15
CA MET A 86 -5.15 11.59 2.46
C MET A 86 -5.28 12.72 3.48
N LYS A 87 -6.29 13.58 3.37
CA LYS A 87 -6.53 14.67 4.34
C LYS A 87 -6.78 14.13 5.74
N ILE A 88 -7.65 13.13 5.87
CA ILE A 88 -7.95 12.49 7.16
C ILE A 88 -6.67 11.88 7.76
N ALA A 89 -5.95 11.07 6.98
CA ALA A 89 -4.71 10.45 7.44
C ALA A 89 -3.65 11.49 7.84
N TYR A 90 -3.54 12.61 7.11
CA TYR A 90 -2.62 13.69 7.47
C TYR A 90 -3.06 14.42 8.74
N GLN A 91 -4.35 14.75 8.89
CA GLN A 91 -4.85 15.43 10.08
C GLN A 91 -4.61 14.62 11.35
N GLU A 92 -4.76 13.30 11.28
CA GLU A 92 -4.55 12.41 12.44
C GLU A 92 -3.06 12.12 12.72
N HIS A 93 -2.20 12.17 11.69
CA HIS A 93 -0.81 11.71 11.80
C HIS A 93 0.28 12.70 11.39
N ASN A 94 -0.02 13.97 11.09
CA ASN A 94 0.98 14.95 10.63
C ASN A 94 2.17 15.16 11.59
N GLN A 95 1.98 14.90 12.88
CA GLN A 95 3.03 15.01 13.90
C GLN A 95 3.79 13.70 14.15
N THR A 96 3.28 12.56 13.67
CA THR A 96 3.80 11.23 14.04
C THR A 96 4.25 10.39 12.83
N ALA A 97 3.57 10.52 11.69
CA ALA A 97 3.93 9.80 10.47
C ALA A 97 5.23 10.33 9.88
N LYS A 98 6.07 9.40 9.43
CA LYS A 98 7.24 9.68 8.61
C LYS A 98 6.95 9.43 7.14
N PHE A 99 6.11 8.44 6.85
CA PHE A 99 5.68 8.13 5.50
C PHE A 99 4.19 7.75 5.45
N TYR A 100 3.58 7.98 4.30
CA TYR A 100 2.23 7.53 3.97
C TYR A 100 2.34 6.55 2.81
N PHE A 101 1.93 5.30 3.02
CA PHE A 101 1.91 4.27 1.98
C PHE A 101 0.51 4.16 1.40
N LEU A 102 0.38 4.31 0.08
CA LEU A 102 -0.91 4.24 -0.61
C LEU A 102 -0.95 2.97 -1.44
N ALA A 103 -2.04 2.20 -1.32
CA ALA A 103 -2.26 0.99 -2.12
C ALA A 103 -3.76 0.66 -2.29
N GLY A 104 -4.06 -0.22 -3.25
CA GLY A 104 -5.37 -0.85 -3.39
C GLY A 104 -5.49 -2.12 -2.53
N CYS A 105 -6.73 -2.53 -2.23
CA CYS A 105 -7.02 -3.76 -1.48
C CYS A 105 -6.69 -5.08 -2.20
N ASP A 106 -6.14 -5.04 -3.41
CA ASP A 106 -5.61 -6.16 -4.20
C ASP A 106 -4.07 -6.19 -4.25
N THR A 107 -3.43 -5.50 -3.30
CA THR A 107 -1.98 -5.43 -3.18
C THR A 107 -1.52 -6.20 -1.94
N PHE A 108 -0.58 -7.13 -2.12
CA PHE A 108 0.10 -7.78 -1.00
C PHE A 108 1.40 -7.06 -0.69
N VAL A 109 1.72 -6.87 0.60
CA VAL A 109 2.91 -6.14 1.03
C VAL A 109 3.70 -6.93 2.08
N ASN A 110 4.99 -7.12 1.84
CA ASN A 110 5.96 -7.56 2.82
C ASN A 110 6.50 -6.34 3.58
N VAL A 111 5.85 -6.01 4.70
CA VAL A 111 6.15 -4.81 5.52
C VAL A 111 7.63 -4.75 5.97
N PRO A 112 8.26 -5.84 6.46
CA PRO A 112 9.69 -5.83 6.77
C PRO A 112 10.61 -5.42 5.61
N HIS A 113 10.35 -5.92 4.40
CA HIS A 113 11.15 -5.57 3.21
C HIS A 113 10.95 -4.09 2.83
N LEU A 114 9.70 -3.65 2.92
CA LEU A 114 9.31 -2.27 2.67
C LEU A 114 9.98 -1.29 3.64
N LEU A 115 10.03 -1.61 4.93
CA LEU A 115 10.72 -0.78 5.93
C LEU A 115 12.22 -0.69 5.65
N LYS A 116 12.87 -1.81 5.34
CA LYS A 116 14.30 -1.84 5.02
C LYS A 116 14.62 -0.94 3.82
N ARG A 117 13.74 -0.92 2.82
CA ARG A 117 13.92 -0.07 1.63
C ARG A 117 13.80 1.41 1.94
N LEU A 118 13.00 1.79 2.93
CA LEU A 118 12.90 3.19 3.36
C LEU A 118 14.17 3.70 4.04
N ASP A 119 15.07 2.83 4.54
CA ASP A 119 16.31 3.25 5.22
C ASP A 119 17.19 4.18 4.37
N GLU A 120 17.06 4.16 3.06
CA GLU A 120 17.82 5.02 2.13
C GLU A 120 17.22 6.43 2.03
N TYR A 121 16.00 6.63 2.51
CA TYR A 121 15.24 7.85 2.33
C TYR A 121 15.15 8.68 3.61
N ASN A 122 15.01 9.98 3.45
CA ASN A 122 14.78 10.89 4.57
C ASN A 122 13.38 11.51 4.43
N HIS A 123 12.48 11.15 5.34
CA HIS A 123 11.11 11.67 5.43
C HIS A 123 10.98 13.20 5.52
N THR A 124 12.03 13.92 5.93
CA THR A 124 12.04 15.39 5.99
C THR A 124 12.31 16.04 4.63
N LYS A 125 12.58 15.23 3.60
CA LYS A 125 12.66 15.68 2.21
C LYS A 125 11.36 15.32 1.51
N ALA A 126 10.86 16.18 0.65
CA ALA A 126 9.67 15.89 -0.14
C ALA A 126 9.98 14.81 -1.18
N LEU A 127 9.37 13.64 -1.03
CA LEU A 127 9.65 12.43 -1.81
C LEU A 127 8.37 11.71 -2.20
N VAL A 128 8.33 11.25 -3.45
CA VAL A 128 7.50 10.13 -3.90
C VAL A 128 8.42 8.93 -4.12
N ILE A 129 8.14 7.78 -3.52
CA ILE A 129 8.98 6.58 -3.63
C ILE A 129 8.12 5.40 -4.05
N GLY A 130 8.44 4.76 -5.16
CA GLY A 130 7.71 3.58 -5.63
C GLY A 130 8.49 2.89 -6.73
N GLY A 131 7.82 2.04 -7.52
CA GLY A 131 8.47 1.36 -8.63
C GLY A 131 7.54 1.18 -9.81
N HIS A 132 8.03 0.43 -10.78
CA HIS A 132 7.33 0.15 -12.02
C HIS A 132 6.88 1.45 -12.75
N PRO A 133 7.83 2.23 -13.28
CA PRO A 133 7.57 3.56 -13.83
C PRO A 133 6.69 3.51 -15.08
N PHE A 134 5.71 4.41 -15.13
CA PHE A 134 4.91 4.70 -16.32
C PHE A 134 5.00 6.19 -16.68
N GLY A 135 4.71 6.54 -17.93
CA GLY A 135 4.61 7.93 -18.39
C GLY A 135 3.16 8.35 -18.58
N HIS A 136 2.81 9.57 -18.17
CA HIS A 136 1.50 10.16 -18.47
C HIS A 136 1.57 11.67 -18.60
N THR A 137 0.71 12.24 -19.44
CA THR A 137 0.56 13.68 -19.59
C THR A 137 -0.16 14.29 -18.39
N CYS A 138 0.35 15.40 -17.87
CA CYS A 138 -0.34 16.17 -16.84
C CYS A 138 -1.09 17.33 -17.45
N TYR A 139 -2.02 17.86 -16.67
CA TYR A 139 -2.81 19.00 -17.09
C TYR A 139 -2.89 20.03 -15.98
N LYS A 140 -3.23 21.24 -16.37
CA LYS A 140 -3.44 22.41 -15.53
C LYS A 140 -4.73 23.08 -15.95
N LYS A 141 -5.51 23.63 -15.00
CA LYS A 141 -6.81 24.27 -15.28
C LYS A 141 -7.75 23.42 -16.15
N LYS A 142 -7.76 22.11 -15.95
CA LYS A 142 -8.57 21.10 -16.66
C LYS A 142 -8.37 20.94 -18.17
N ASN A 143 -7.75 21.88 -18.87
CA ASN A 143 -7.65 21.86 -20.34
C ASN A 143 -6.23 22.12 -20.88
N GLN A 144 -5.32 22.62 -20.05
CA GLN A 144 -3.96 22.94 -20.49
C GLN A 144 -3.05 21.75 -20.26
N THR A 145 -2.66 21.08 -21.34
CA THR A 145 -1.60 20.07 -21.29
C THR A 145 -0.27 20.71 -20.88
N ILE A 146 0.37 20.13 -19.89
CA ILE A 146 1.74 20.47 -19.47
C ILE A 146 2.66 19.27 -19.68
N SER A 147 3.97 19.45 -19.45
CA SER A 147 4.92 18.34 -19.48
C SER A 147 4.43 17.19 -18.62
N GLY A 148 4.43 15.98 -19.20
CA GLY A 148 4.01 14.77 -18.50
C GLY A 148 4.94 14.41 -17.35
N VAL A 149 4.48 13.49 -16.51
CA VAL A 149 5.24 12.89 -15.42
C VAL A 149 5.59 11.45 -15.74
N THR A 150 6.73 11.01 -15.22
CA THR A 150 6.89 9.60 -14.90
C THR A 150 6.30 9.39 -13.52
N TYR A 151 5.55 8.31 -13.29
CA TYR A 151 4.88 8.02 -12.02
C TYR A 151 5.05 6.54 -11.64
N PRO A 152 5.12 6.21 -10.33
CA PRO A 152 5.09 4.82 -9.88
C PRO A 152 3.69 4.24 -10.06
N SER A 153 3.61 2.94 -10.36
CA SER A 153 2.32 2.25 -10.42
C SER A 153 1.57 2.35 -9.10
N GLY A 154 0.32 2.83 -9.13
CA GLY A 154 -0.56 2.80 -7.95
C GLY A 154 -0.87 1.39 -7.47
N GLY A 155 -0.90 0.42 -8.39
CA GLY A 155 -1.13 -0.99 -8.07
C GLY A 155 -0.01 -1.60 -7.23
N ALA A 156 1.25 -1.29 -7.55
CA ALA A 156 2.38 -1.74 -6.74
C ALA A 156 2.42 -1.10 -5.34
N GLY A 157 1.64 -0.03 -5.15
CA GLY A 157 1.71 0.87 -4.01
C GLY A 157 2.97 1.75 -4.05
N PHE A 158 2.88 2.89 -3.38
CA PHE A 158 4.00 3.84 -3.31
C PHE A 158 3.87 4.74 -2.06
N PHE A 159 4.95 5.45 -1.77
CA PHE A 159 5.08 6.31 -0.61
C PHE A 159 5.02 7.78 -0.96
N LEU A 160 4.44 8.54 -0.04
CA LEU A 160 4.69 9.96 0.14
C LEU A 160 5.42 10.16 1.47
N SER A 161 6.51 10.93 1.47
CA SER A 161 7.16 11.37 2.71
C SER A 161 6.29 12.35 3.50
N ALA A 162 6.50 12.45 4.82
CA ALA A 162 5.88 13.48 5.66
C ALA A 162 6.02 14.90 5.09
N ALA A 163 7.23 15.29 4.67
CA ALA A 163 7.47 16.62 4.11
C ALA A 163 6.67 16.90 2.83
N LEU A 164 6.50 15.90 1.95
CA LEU A 164 5.67 16.05 0.76
C LEU A 164 4.18 16.18 1.14
N MET A 165 3.70 15.36 2.09
CA MET A 165 2.31 15.45 2.54
C MET A 165 2.00 16.81 3.15
N GLU A 166 2.92 17.37 3.94
CA GLU A 166 2.82 18.73 4.50
C GLU A 166 2.72 19.81 3.40
N MET A 167 3.48 19.67 2.31
CA MET A 167 3.39 20.58 1.16
C MET A 167 2.08 20.43 0.38
N MET A 168 1.57 19.21 0.26
CA MET A 168 0.36 18.89 -0.51
C MET A 168 -0.92 19.27 0.22
N TYR A 169 -1.01 18.99 1.52
CA TYR A 169 -2.22 19.15 2.32
C TYR A 169 -2.93 20.51 2.16
N PRO A 170 -2.27 21.68 2.28
CA PRO A 170 -2.96 22.97 2.13
C PRO A 170 -3.40 23.30 0.70
N LYS A 171 -2.97 22.51 -0.30
CA LYS A 171 -3.22 22.74 -1.73
C LYS A 171 -4.07 21.62 -2.37
N ILE A 172 -4.41 20.58 -1.61
CA ILE A 172 -4.99 19.36 -2.15
C ILE A 172 -6.37 19.62 -2.78
N ASP A 173 -7.24 20.37 -2.08
CA ASP A 173 -8.58 20.68 -2.58
C ASP A 173 -8.49 21.52 -3.86
N LEU A 174 -7.60 22.53 -3.87
CA LEU A 174 -7.37 23.39 -5.04
C LEU A 174 -6.89 22.56 -6.24
N PHE A 175 -5.93 21.67 -6.06
CA PHE A 175 -5.40 20.85 -7.15
C PHE A 175 -6.47 19.93 -7.76
N PHE A 176 -7.21 19.19 -6.93
CA PHE A 176 -8.19 18.23 -7.43
C PHE A 176 -9.48 18.90 -7.95
N GLN A 177 -9.79 20.13 -7.53
CA GLN A 177 -10.91 20.90 -8.07
C GLN A 177 -10.57 21.64 -9.36
N ASP A 178 -9.36 22.19 -9.47
CA ASP A 178 -9.01 23.13 -10.54
C ASP A 178 -8.09 22.52 -11.62
N ASP A 179 -7.15 21.66 -11.24
CA ASP A 179 -6.09 21.22 -12.15
C ASP A 179 -6.35 19.82 -12.73
N TRP A 180 -6.93 18.90 -11.96
CA TRP A 180 -7.15 17.55 -12.48
C TRP A 180 -8.27 17.52 -13.55
N PRO A 181 -8.04 16.90 -14.73
CA PRO A 181 -8.62 17.37 -15.99
C PRO A 181 -9.54 16.35 -16.66
N ASN A 182 -9.75 15.18 -16.06
CA ASN A 182 -10.53 14.14 -16.67
C ASN A 182 -11.33 13.38 -15.62
N GLU A 183 -12.57 13.80 -15.44
CA GLU A 183 -13.52 13.09 -14.58
C GLU A 183 -13.72 11.66 -15.09
N ASN A 184 -13.68 11.43 -16.40
CA ASN A 184 -13.91 10.11 -17.03
C ASN A 184 -12.72 9.15 -16.89
N VAL A 185 -11.56 9.63 -16.45
CA VAL A 185 -10.33 8.83 -16.33
C VAL A 185 -9.61 9.15 -15.01
N PRO A 186 -10.16 8.72 -13.87
CA PRO A 186 -9.64 9.00 -12.53
C PRO A 186 -8.43 8.12 -12.18
N TYR A 187 -7.34 8.24 -12.93
CA TYR A 187 -6.06 7.60 -12.59
C TYR A 187 -5.45 8.28 -11.36
N SER A 188 -5.81 7.79 -10.18
CA SER A 188 -5.43 8.36 -8.87
C SER A 188 -3.91 8.49 -8.69
N ASP A 189 -3.14 7.50 -9.14
CA ASP A 189 -1.68 7.51 -9.09
C ASP A 189 -1.07 8.57 -10.02
N VAL A 190 -1.59 8.70 -11.24
CA VAL A 190 -1.19 9.77 -12.16
C VAL A 190 -1.50 11.14 -11.56
N ALA A 191 -2.72 11.33 -11.04
CA ALA A 191 -3.14 12.62 -10.48
C ALA A 191 -2.26 13.07 -9.34
N LEU A 192 -1.94 12.14 -8.44
CA LEU A 192 -1.09 12.42 -7.31
C LEU A 192 0.34 12.77 -7.72
N ASN A 193 0.86 12.14 -8.77
CA ASN A 193 2.20 12.44 -9.30
C ASN A 193 2.24 13.73 -10.12
N CYS A 194 1.16 14.09 -10.83
CA CYS A 194 1.01 15.41 -11.41
C CYS A 194 0.99 16.50 -10.32
N PHE A 195 0.36 16.22 -9.18
CA PHE A 195 0.38 17.13 -8.04
C PHE A 195 1.79 17.26 -7.43
N ALA A 196 2.47 16.14 -7.19
CA ALA A 196 3.86 16.18 -6.72
C ALA A 196 4.77 16.96 -7.68
N ALA A 197 4.62 16.75 -9.00
CA ALA A 197 5.39 17.45 -10.02
C ALA A 197 5.07 18.95 -10.08
N SER A 198 3.82 19.37 -9.85
CA SER A 198 3.46 20.80 -9.76
C SER A 198 4.10 21.50 -8.56
N LEU A 199 4.51 20.72 -7.55
CA LEU A 199 5.30 21.16 -6.40
C LEU A 199 6.82 21.00 -6.60
N GLY A 200 7.26 20.62 -7.81
CA GLY A 200 8.67 20.44 -8.15
C GLY A 200 9.28 19.12 -7.66
N VAL A 201 8.46 18.13 -7.28
CA VAL A 201 8.91 16.84 -6.76
C VAL A 201 8.76 15.76 -7.83
N GLN A 202 9.86 15.06 -8.11
CA GLN A 202 9.90 13.93 -9.04
C GLN A 202 9.99 12.61 -8.26
N PRO A 203 9.38 11.51 -8.75
CA PRO A 203 9.44 10.23 -8.07
C PRO A 203 10.82 9.58 -8.12
N SER A 204 11.17 8.91 -7.04
CA SER A 204 12.29 7.99 -6.93
C SER A 204 11.81 6.57 -7.23
N PHE A 205 12.35 5.97 -8.30
CA PHE A 205 12.01 4.60 -8.69
C PHE A 205 12.95 3.59 -8.06
N VAL A 206 12.37 2.61 -7.38
CA VAL A 206 13.09 1.57 -6.66
C VAL A 206 12.57 0.20 -7.08
N PRO A 207 13.45 -0.78 -7.34
CA PRO A 207 13.04 -2.16 -7.50
C PRO A 207 12.27 -2.71 -6.29
N GLY A 208 11.51 -3.78 -6.51
CA GLY A 208 10.75 -4.48 -5.47
C GLY A 208 9.31 -4.00 -5.28
N PHE A 209 8.88 -2.93 -5.94
CA PHE A 209 7.46 -2.55 -6.04
C PHE A 209 6.90 -3.08 -7.36
N TRP A 210 6.19 -4.21 -7.32
CA TRP A 210 5.74 -4.91 -8.53
C TRP A 210 4.27 -4.63 -8.83
N ALA A 211 4.01 -4.14 -10.04
CA ALA A 211 2.67 -3.78 -10.52
C ALA A 211 1.86 -4.97 -11.05
N PHE A 212 2.38 -6.19 -10.90
CA PHE A 212 1.78 -7.42 -11.40
C PHE A 212 1.86 -8.53 -10.37
N THR A 213 1.19 -9.65 -10.67
CA THR A 213 1.24 -10.83 -9.82
C THR A 213 2.66 -11.38 -9.76
N PRO A 214 3.02 -12.21 -8.77
CA PRO A 214 4.34 -12.83 -8.75
C PRO A 214 4.65 -13.63 -10.04
N GLU A 215 3.65 -14.30 -10.61
CA GLU A 215 3.79 -15.08 -11.86
C GLU A 215 4.04 -14.18 -13.08
N GLU A 216 3.23 -13.14 -13.25
CA GLU A 216 3.41 -12.16 -14.32
C GLU A 216 4.74 -11.41 -14.18
N THR A 217 5.14 -11.05 -12.95
CA THR A 217 6.42 -10.36 -12.71
C THR A 217 7.59 -11.23 -13.17
N VAL A 218 7.59 -12.52 -12.81
CA VAL A 218 8.63 -13.46 -13.23
C VAL A 218 8.67 -13.64 -14.76
N THR A 219 7.51 -13.65 -15.41
CA THR A 219 7.41 -13.90 -16.86
C THR A 219 7.67 -12.65 -17.71
N LEU A 220 7.11 -11.49 -17.36
CA LEU A 220 7.21 -10.24 -18.12
C LEU A 220 8.56 -9.55 -17.97
N ASP A 221 9.04 -9.39 -16.73
CA ASP A 221 10.30 -8.71 -16.44
C ASP A 221 11.51 -9.67 -16.53
N GLY A 222 11.24 -10.97 -16.64
CA GLY A 222 12.24 -12.03 -16.66
C GLY A 222 12.88 -12.28 -15.29
N LEU A 223 13.27 -13.53 -15.04
CA LEU A 223 13.92 -13.95 -13.79
C LEU A 223 15.14 -13.10 -13.42
N VAL A 224 15.88 -12.56 -14.39
CA VAL A 224 17.10 -11.78 -14.14
C VAL A 224 16.81 -10.43 -13.47
N LYS A 225 15.82 -9.67 -13.96
CA LYS A 225 15.45 -8.37 -13.37
C LYS A 225 14.69 -8.56 -12.06
N PHE A 226 13.86 -9.60 -11.99
CA PHE A 226 13.19 -9.99 -10.75
C PHE A 226 14.20 -10.38 -9.66
N HIS A 227 15.25 -11.13 -9.99
CA HIS A 227 16.30 -11.54 -9.04
C HIS A 227 17.39 -10.49 -8.80
N ALA A 228 17.41 -9.39 -9.57
CA ALA A 228 18.30 -8.27 -9.31
C ALA A 228 18.01 -7.62 -7.95
N ASP A 229 16.75 -7.73 -7.49
CA ASP A 229 16.34 -7.39 -6.14
C ASP A 229 15.87 -8.64 -5.40
N ARG A 230 16.62 -9.05 -4.38
CA ARG A 230 16.36 -10.30 -3.67
C ARG A 230 15.17 -10.23 -2.70
N GLU A 231 14.56 -9.05 -2.53
CA GLU A 231 13.59 -8.80 -1.46
C GLU A 231 12.41 -7.97 -1.97
N PRO A 232 11.42 -8.59 -2.64
CA PRO A 232 10.24 -7.86 -3.13
C PRO A 232 9.46 -7.23 -1.97
N ASN A 233 9.00 -5.98 -2.15
CA ASN A 233 8.12 -5.28 -1.20
C ASN A 233 6.68 -5.69 -1.37
N SER A 234 6.22 -5.72 -2.62
CA SER A 234 4.81 -5.79 -2.93
C SER A 234 4.57 -6.46 -4.26
N PHE A 235 3.36 -7.01 -4.39
CA PHE A 235 2.83 -7.58 -5.62
C PHE A 235 1.41 -7.08 -5.84
N HIS A 236 1.01 -6.96 -7.10
CA HIS A 236 -0.29 -6.41 -7.47
C HIS A 236 -1.11 -7.36 -8.35
N TYR A 237 -2.41 -7.08 -8.38
CA TYR A 237 -3.53 -7.97 -8.72
C TYR A 237 -3.48 -9.31 -7.97
N VAL A 238 -3.09 -9.29 -6.70
CA VAL A 238 -3.01 -10.50 -5.88
C VAL A 238 -4.42 -10.92 -5.48
N SER A 239 -4.83 -12.13 -5.88
CA SER A 239 -6.13 -12.68 -5.47
C SER A 239 -6.20 -12.85 -3.94
N PRO A 240 -7.40 -12.82 -3.33
CA PRO A 240 -7.56 -13.05 -1.89
C PRO A 240 -6.85 -14.33 -1.40
N THR A 241 -7.05 -15.46 -2.08
CA THR A 241 -6.37 -16.72 -1.75
C THR A 241 -4.85 -16.59 -1.86
N SER A 242 -4.36 -15.93 -2.91
CA SER A 242 -2.93 -15.68 -3.09
C SER A 242 -2.35 -14.80 -1.98
N MET A 243 -3.11 -13.84 -1.44
CA MET A 243 -2.65 -13.02 -0.31
C MET A 243 -2.39 -13.89 0.92
N TYR A 244 -3.30 -14.81 1.27
CA TYR A 244 -3.09 -15.73 2.38
C TYR A 244 -1.89 -16.66 2.15
N ILE A 245 -1.73 -17.20 0.93
CA ILE A 245 -0.59 -18.05 0.59
C ILE A 245 0.73 -17.28 0.73
N LEU A 246 0.79 -16.05 0.23
CA LEU A 246 1.97 -15.18 0.38
C LEU A 246 2.23 -14.85 1.86
N ASP A 247 1.18 -14.57 2.63
CA ASP A 247 1.30 -14.25 4.05
C ASP A 247 1.97 -15.39 4.82
N GLU A 248 1.41 -16.60 4.69
CA GLU A 248 1.95 -17.82 5.30
C GLU A 248 3.39 -18.06 4.84
N PHE A 249 3.65 -17.97 3.53
CA PHE A 249 5.00 -18.15 2.98
C PHE A 249 6.03 -17.20 3.62
N TYR A 250 5.73 -15.90 3.72
CA TYR A 250 6.66 -14.94 4.32
C TYR A 250 6.75 -15.05 5.84
N VAL A 251 5.69 -15.47 6.52
CA VAL A 251 5.72 -15.79 7.95
C VAL A 251 6.68 -16.96 8.21
N PHE A 252 6.58 -18.05 7.43
CA PHE A 252 7.48 -19.19 7.57
C PHE A 252 8.93 -18.83 7.26
N GLN A 253 9.18 -18.02 6.22
CA GLN A 253 10.53 -17.53 5.95
C GLN A 253 11.10 -16.68 7.08
N HIS A 254 10.26 -15.86 7.72
CA HIS A 254 10.67 -15.07 8.87
C HIS A 254 11.03 -15.96 10.07
N ILE A 255 10.26 -17.03 10.32
CA ILE A 255 10.53 -18.03 11.35
C ILE A 255 11.84 -18.77 11.06
N ASP A 256 12.02 -19.28 9.84
CA ASP A 256 13.24 -19.97 9.40
C ASP A 256 14.47 -19.09 9.63
N ARG A 257 14.37 -17.80 9.27
CA ARG A 257 15.43 -16.82 9.50
C ARG A 257 15.76 -16.67 10.97
N LEU A 258 14.76 -16.42 11.82
CA LEU A 258 14.98 -16.23 13.25
C LEU A 258 15.61 -17.47 13.89
N ALA A 259 15.21 -18.67 13.44
CA ALA A 259 15.82 -19.93 13.88
C ALA A 259 17.28 -20.05 13.42
N ASN A 260 17.58 -19.78 12.14
CA ASN A 260 18.93 -19.88 11.58
C ASN A 260 19.90 -18.85 12.19
N ASP A 261 19.44 -17.63 12.44
CA ASP A 261 20.20 -16.57 13.10
C ASP A 261 20.31 -16.80 14.63
N LYS A 262 19.74 -17.90 15.15
CA LYS A 262 19.69 -18.25 16.59
C LYS A 262 19.07 -17.16 17.47
N ASN A 263 18.16 -16.37 16.92
CA ASN A 263 17.46 -15.31 17.64
C ASN A 263 16.19 -15.85 18.32
N LEU A 264 16.38 -16.71 19.33
CA LEU A 264 15.29 -17.44 19.98
C LEU A 264 14.27 -16.53 20.67
N ASN A 265 14.71 -15.41 21.24
CA ASN A 265 13.82 -14.47 21.91
C ASN A 265 12.83 -13.83 20.92
N GLU A 266 13.33 -13.35 19.78
CA GLU A 266 12.47 -12.76 18.75
C GLU A 266 11.62 -13.84 18.06
N LEU A 267 12.14 -15.06 17.89
CA LEU A 267 11.35 -16.18 17.38
C LEU A 267 10.12 -16.45 18.25
N VAL A 268 10.31 -16.62 19.56
CA VAL A 268 9.21 -16.85 20.50
C VAL A 268 8.22 -15.69 20.50
N LYS A 269 8.70 -14.45 20.48
CA LYS A 269 7.86 -13.26 20.44
C LYS A 269 7.01 -13.20 19.15
N PHE A 270 7.66 -13.34 18.00
CA PHE A 270 7.01 -13.30 16.68
C PHE A 270 5.97 -14.44 16.55
N THR A 271 6.33 -15.67 16.89
CA THR A 271 5.40 -16.81 16.81
C THR A 271 4.19 -16.61 17.72
N ARG A 272 4.37 -16.09 18.94
CA ARG A 272 3.24 -15.78 19.83
C ARG A 272 2.33 -14.71 19.24
N GLN A 273 2.90 -13.64 18.69
CA GLN A 273 2.14 -12.57 18.04
C GLN A 273 1.37 -13.09 16.83
N PHE A 274 2.00 -13.91 15.99
CA PHE A 274 1.37 -14.52 14.83
C PHE A 274 0.21 -15.45 15.23
N VAL A 275 0.43 -16.36 16.18
CA VAL A 275 -0.62 -17.28 16.67
C VAL A 275 -1.77 -16.52 17.31
N ALA A 276 -1.50 -15.47 18.10
CA ALA A 276 -2.54 -14.64 18.69
C ALA A 276 -3.37 -13.90 17.63
N ALA A 277 -2.71 -13.32 16.61
CA ALA A 277 -3.39 -12.67 15.50
C ALA A 277 -4.26 -13.67 14.70
N HIS A 278 -3.74 -14.87 14.44
CA HIS A 278 -4.49 -15.92 13.75
C HIS A 278 -5.68 -16.42 14.58
N TYR A 279 -5.53 -16.55 15.90
CA TYR A 279 -6.62 -16.89 16.80
C TYR A 279 -7.74 -15.83 16.77
N GLU A 280 -7.37 -14.55 16.85
CA GLU A 280 -8.36 -13.46 16.78
C GLU A 280 -9.05 -13.42 15.41
N LEU A 281 -8.31 -13.64 14.33
CA LEU A 281 -8.87 -13.79 12.99
C LEU A 281 -9.93 -14.89 12.95
N LEU A 282 -9.63 -16.08 13.48
CA LEU A 282 -10.60 -17.18 13.53
C LEU A 282 -11.86 -16.80 14.32
N ARG A 283 -11.72 -16.09 15.44
CA ARG A 283 -12.88 -15.59 16.21
C ARG A 283 -13.72 -14.62 15.39
N ILE A 284 -13.09 -13.63 14.75
CA ILE A 284 -13.78 -12.67 13.88
C ILE A 284 -14.53 -13.42 12.77
N LYS A 285 -13.88 -14.40 12.12
CA LYS A 285 -14.50 -15.20 11.05
C LYS A 285 -15.73 -15.98 11.52
N THR A 286 -15.73 -16.52 12.73
CA THR A 286 -16.93 -17.19 13.26
C THR A 286 -18.13 -16.26 13.38
N THR A 287 -17.91 -14.97 13.65
CA THR A 287 -18.97 -13.94 13.67
C THR A 287 -19.33 -13.48 12.25
N GLU A 288 -18.34 -13.29 11.37
CA GLU A 288 -18.55 -12.85 9.98
C GLU A 288 -19.37 -13.82 9.14
N CYS A 289 -19.22 -15.13 9.35
CA CYS A 289 -19.99 -16.17 8.65
C CYS A 289 -21.51 -16.07 8.88
N THR A 290 -21.96 -15.19 9.77
CA THR A 290 -23.39 -14.94 10.06
C THR A 290 -23.93 -13.66 9.43
N LEU A 291 -23.11 -12.85 8.77
CA LEU A 291 -23.52 -11.58 8.18
C LEU A 291 -24.08 -11.77 6.76
N PRO A 292 -25.13 -11.02 6.37
CA PRO A 292 -25.64 -11.06 5.00
C PRO A 292 -24.63 -10.47 4.00
N PRO A 293 -24.70 -10.84 2.71
CA PRO A 293 -23.91 -10.20 1.65
C PRO A 293 -24.16 -8.69 1.62
N VAL A 294 -23.10 -7.90 1.42
CA VAL A 294 -23.26 -6.44 1.24
C VAL A 294 -23.96 -6.21 -0.09
N GLN A 295 -25.14 -5.58 -0.06
CA GLN A 295 -25.83 -5.18 -1.27
C GLN A 295 -25.01 -4.07 -1.93
N SER A 296 -24.55 -4.29 -3.16
CA SER A 296 -23.99 -3.24 -4.00
C SER A 296 -25.13 -2.31 -4.41
N THR A 297 -25.16 -1.09 -3.86
CA THR A 297 -25.94 0.03 -4.39
C THR A 297 -25.07 0.90 -5.27
#